data_AF-A0AAJ6JQK2-F1
#
_entry.id   AF-A0AAJ6JQK2-F1
#
_cell.length_a   1.000
_cell.length_b   1.000
_cell.length_c   1.000
_cell.angle_alpha   90.00
_cell.angle_beta   90.00
_cell.angle_gamma   90.00
#
_symmetry.space_group_name_H-M   'P 1'
#
loop_
_entity.id
_entity.type
_entity.pdbx_description
1 polymer ?
#
loop_
_entity_poly.entity_id
_entity_poly.type
_entity_poly.pdbx_seq_one_letter_code
_entity_poly.pdbx_strand_id
1 'polypeptide(L)'
;MNLRAACGISPMFHVQIVKRERPVRRIKNRDEILKFMEEEHQQHFKVALLLAGAHGAGLATCATVWKDYASTPQYQGIGVLFIILGTGLISAIINYAIVFIARNIVRGALMIHEDPNDAWGAVILQIFYWVTVVVSAGALLAAIGFLVWRSRLL
;
A
#
# COMPACT_ATOMS: atom_id res chain seq x y z
N MET A 1 -16.54 50.75 -15.51
CA MET A 1 -15.20 51.36 -15.46
C MET A 1 -14.58 51.04 -14.09
N ASN A 2 -13.28 50.68 -14.09
CA ASN A 2 -12.36 50.38 -12.95
C ASN A 2 -12.69 49.10 -12.13
N LEU A 3 -12.03 47.94 -12.23
CA LEU A 3 -10.65 47.50 -12.55
C LEU A 3 -9.60 47.78 -11.45
N ARG A 4 -9.05 46.66 -10.91
CA ARG A 4 -7.79 46.46 -10.13
C ARG A 4 -7.84 46.82 -8.64
N ALA A 5 -7.14 46.14 -7.73
CA ALA A 5 -6.39 44.88 -7.73
C ALA A 5 -5.88 44.65 -6.28
N ALA A 6 -5.44 43.41 -6.02
CA ALA A 6 -4.34 43.03 -5.13
C ALA A 6 -4.59 42.82 -3.62
N CYS A 7 -4.61 41.52 -3.28
CA CYS A 7 -3.57 40.81 -2.51
C CYS A 7 -3.32 41.17 -1.03
N GLY A 8 -3.42 40.16 -0.15
CA GLY A 8 -3.01 40.21 1.25
C GLY A 8 -3.66 39.10 2.10
N ILE A 9 -3.32 37.82 1.86
CA ILE A 9 -2.40 37.03 2.70
C ILE A 9 -3.03 36.46 3.99
N SER A 10 -3.14 35.12 3.99
CA SER A 10 -3.25 34.15 5.10
C SER A 10 -4.62 33.48 5.33
N PRO A 11 -4.80 32.23 4.86
CA PRO A 11 -5.84 31.35 5.37
C PRO A 11 -5.35 30.72 6.68
N MET A 12 -5.94 31.13 7.81
CA MET A 12 -5.81 30.42 9.08
C MET A 12 -6.62 29.12 8.98
N PHE A 13 -6.08 28.13 8.26
CA PHE A 13 -6.58 26.77 8.24
C PHE A 13 -6.32 26.18 9.64
N HIS A 14 -7.32 26.30 10.51
CA HIS A 14 -7.44 25.46 11.69
C HIS A 14 -7.61 24.02 11.20
N VAL A 15 -6.51 23.34 10.93
CA VAL A 15 -6.46 21.89 10.83
C VAL A 15 -6.72 21.40 12.25
N GLN A 16 -8.00 21.26 12.61
CA GLN A 16 -8.37 20.37 13.68
C GLN A 16 -8.01 18.98 13.20
N ILE A 17 -6.84 18.51 13.67
CA ILE A 17 -6.49 17.10 13.66
C ILE A 17 -7.54 16.44 14.57
N VAL A 18 -8.68 16.08 14.00
CA VAL A 18 -9.64 15.18 14.64
C VAL A 18 -8.88 13.87 14.76
N LYS A 19 -8.24 13.70 15.91
CA LYS A 19 -7.71 12.45 16.40
C LYS A 19 -8.93 11.54 16.53
N ARG A 20 -9.32 10.89 15.42
CA ARG A 20 -10.34 9.86 15.39
C ARG A 20 -9.72 8.65 16.06
N GLU A 21 -9.59 8.71 17.39
CA GLU A 21 -9.55 7.53 18.22
C GLU A 21 -10.81 6.76 17.83
N ARG A 22 -10.64 5.73 16.99
CA ARG A 22 -11.72 4.78 16.72
C ARG A 22 -12.15 4.32 18.11
N PRO A 23 -13.36 4.63 18.58
CA PRO A 23 -13.82 4.04 19.83
C PRO A 23 -13.73 2.54 19.56
N VAL A 24 -12.88 1.84 20.31
CA VAL A 24 -12.92 0.39 20.39
C VAL A 24 -14.29 0.10 21.00
N ARG A 25 -15.32 0.06 20.15
CA ARG A 25 -16.63 -0.44 20.51
C ARG A 25 -16.31 -1.84 21.03
N ARG A 26 -16.57 -2.10 22.31
CA ARG A 26 -16.60 -3.47 22.81
C ARG A 26 -17.74 -4.16 22.07
N ILE A 27 -17.44 -4.74 20.92
CA ILE A 27 -18.35 -5.54 20.13
C ILE A 27 -18.63 -6.77 20.99
N LYS A 28 -19.82 -6.82 21.60
CA LYS A 28 -20.18 -7.85 22.58
C LYS A 28 -20.66 -9.14 21.90
N ASN A 29 -20.79 -9.14 20.57
CA ASN A 29 -21.42 -10.20 19.80
C ASN A 29 -20.43 -10.79 18.77
N ARG A 30 -20.20 -12.11 18.79
CA ARG A 30 -19.20 -12.79 17.93
C ARG A 30 -19.46 -12.55 16.44
N ASP A 31 -20.72 -12.51 16.03
CA ASP A 31 -21.11 -12.33 14.62
C ASP A 31 -20.77 -10.94 14.08
N GLU A 32 -20.80 -9.92 14.94
CA GLU A 32 -20.39 -8.56 14.56
C GLU A 32 -18.86 -8.45 14.47
N ILE A 33 -18.12 -9.13 15.35
CA ILE A 33 -16.65 -9.20 15.27
C ILE A 33 -16.24 -9.90 13.97
N LEU A 34 -16.92 -10.99 13.63
CA LEU A 34 -16.69 -11.75 12.39
C LEU A 34 -16.90 -10.89 11.15
N LYS A 35 -18.02 -10.17 11.07
CA LYS A 35 -18.29 -9.26 9.95
C LYS A 35 -17.27 -8.15 9.86
N PHE A 36 -16.93 -7.50 10.97
CA PHE A 36 -15.95 -6.42 10.99
C PHE A 36 -14.55 -6.90 10.56
N MET A 37 -14.13 -8.06 11.07
CA MET A 37 -12.86 -8.69 10.70
C MET A 37 -12.86 -9.08 9.22
N GLU A 38 -13.96 -9.62 8.70
CA GLU A 38 -14.07 -9.96 7.28
C GLU A 38 -14.01 -8.72 6.38
N GLU A 39 -14.68 -7.63 6.75
CA GLU A 39 -14.65 -6.35 6.03
C GLU A 39 -13.23 -5.74 5.98
N GLU A 40 -12.53 -5.63 7.11
CA GLU A 40 -11.15 -5.13 7.11
C GLU A 40 -10.23 -6.05 6.30
N HIS A 41 -10.41 -7.36 6.40
CA HIS A 41 -9.61 -8.34 5.67
C HIS A 41 -9.81 -8.27 4.16
N GLN A 42 -11.04 -8.08 3.69
CA GLN A 42 -11.35 -7.86 2.27
C GLN A 42 -10.69 -6.59 1.76
N GLN A 43 -10.69 -5.52 2.57
CA GLN A 43 -10.01 -4.28 2.21
C GLN A 43 -8.49 -4.50 2.08
N HIS A 44 -7.85 -5.17 3.04
CA HIS A 44 -6.40 -5.45 2.98
C HIS A 44 -6.02 -6.30 1.77
N PHE A 45 -6.85 -7.28 1.42
CA PHE A 45 -6.65 -8.14 0.26
C PHE A 45 -6.76 -7.37 -1.07
N LYS A 46 -7.77 -6.48 -1.18
CA LYS A 46 -7.95 -5.61 -2.34
C LYS A 46 -6.75 -4.66 -2.52
N VAL A 47 -6.23 -4.09 -1.43
CA VAL A 47 -5.04 -3.24 -1.47
C VAL A 47 -3.82 -4.03 -1.97
N ALA A 48 -3.58 -5.23 -1.43
CA ALA A 48 -2.46 -6.07 -1.86
C ALA A 48 -2.54 -6.43 -3.36
N LEU A 49 -3.73 -6.78 -3.85
CA LEU A 49 -3.95 -7.08 -5.27
C LEU A 49 -3.73 -5.86 -6.18
N LEU A 50 -4.22 -4.69 -5.78
CA LEU A 50 -4.00 -3.45 -6.54
C LEU A 50 -2.51 -3.10 -6.61
N LEU A 51 -1.79 -3.26 -5.50
CA LEU A 51 -0.36 -2.98 -5.43
C LEU A 51 0.45 -3.97 -6.28
N ALA A 52 0.12 -5.27 -6.19
CA ALA A 52 0.72 -6.30 -7.03
C ALA A 52 0.42 -6.05 -8.52
N GLY A 53 -0.81 -5.67 -8.86
CA GLY A 53 -1.20 -5.31 -10.22
C GLY A 53 -0.45 -4.09 -10.75
N ALA A 54 -0.29 -3.04 -9.94
CA ALA A 54 0.45 -1.83 -10.31
C ALA A 54 1.93 -2.13 -10.57
N HIS A 55 2.60 -2.87 -9.68
CA HIS A 55 3.99 -3.27 -9.88
C HIS A 55 4.15 -4.24 -11.07
N GLY A 56 3.21 -5.18 -11.24
CA GLY A 56 3.18 -6.10 -12.38
C GLY A 56 3.03 -5.39 -13.71
N ALA A 57 2.09 -4.43 -13.82
CA ALA A 57 1.90 -3.61 -15.01
C ALA A 57 3.13 -2.73 -15.29
N GLY A 58 3.74 -2.17 -14.24
CA GLY A 58 4.99 -1.41 -14.35
C GLY A 58 6.13 -2.27 -14.90
N LEU A 59 6.34 -3.48 -14.36
CA LEU A 59 7.36 -4.40 -14.83
C LEU A 59 7.12 -4.86 -16.26
N ALA A 60 5.88 -5.16 -16.64
CA ALA A 60 5.54 -5.51 -18.02
C ALA A 60 5.89 -4.37 -18.98
N THR A 61 5.58 -3.13 -18.59
CA THR A 61 5.96 -1.94 -19.36
C THR A 61 7.47 -1.81 -19.47
N CYS A 62 8.20 -1.94 -18.35
CA CYS A 62 9.67 -1.92 -18.39
C CYS A 62 10.25 -3.04 -19.26
N ALA A 63 9.67 -4.24 -19.26
CA ALA A 63 10.08 -5.35 -20.10
C ALA A 63 9.87 -5.06 -21.59
N THR A 64 8.73 -4.45 -21.94
CA THR A 64 8.46 -4.04 -23.34
C THR A 64 9.47 -3.02 -23.83
N VAL A 65 9.76 -1.98 -23.03
CA VAL A 65 10.73 -0.96 -23.40
C VAL A 65 12.17 -1.50 -23.41
N TRP A 66 12.48 -2.47 -22.54
CA TRP A 66 13.79 -3.14 -22.53
C TRP A 66 14.06 -3.90 -23.83
N LYS A 67 13.04 -4.47 -24.47
CA LYS A 67 13.20 -5.14 -25.77
C LYS A 67 13.67 -4.17 -26.87
N ASP A 68 13.24 -2.92 -26.80
CA ASP A 68 13.58 -1.87 -27.76
C ASP A 68 14.90 -1.15 -27.42
N TYR A 69 15.50 -1.47 -26.28
CA TYR A 69 16.74 -0.88 -25.77
C TYR A 69 17.93 -1.04 -26.74
N ALA A 70 17.97 -2.13 -27.51
CA ALA A 70 19.05 -2.42 -28.45
C ALA A 70 19.21 -1.36 -29.56
N SER A 71 18.18 -0.55 -29.81
CA SER A 71 18.16 0.43 -30.91
C SER A 71 18.20 1.89 -30.45
N THR A 72 18.19 2.17 -29.14
CA THR A 72 18.12 3.56 -28.62
C THR A 72 18.85 3.74 -27.27
N PRO A 73 19.95 4.54 -27.21
CA PRO A 73 20.71 4.77 -25.98
C PRO A 73 19.97 5.62 -24.93
N GLN A 74 18.81 6.18 -25.28
CA GLN A 74 17.98 7.02 -24.42
C GLN A 74 17.39 6.27 -23.23
N TYR A 75 17.39 4.94 -23.25
CA TYR A 75 16.83 4.09 -22.21
C TYR A 75 17.79 3.70 -21.09
N GLN A 76 19.05 4.18 -21.10
CA GLN A 76 20.01 3.99 -20.00
C GLN A 76 19.39 4.39 -18.65
N GLY A 77 19.07 3.39 -17.81
CA GLY A 77 18.41 3.56 -16.51
C GLY A 77 17.20 2.66 -16.25
N ILE A 78 16.65 1.96 -17.26
CA ILE A 78 15.48 1.05 -17.07
C ILE A 78 15.75 -0.07 -16.05
N GLY A 79 17.00 -0.53 -15.92
CA GLY A 79 17.36 -1.54 -14.93
C GLY A 79 17.06 -1.12 -13.49
N VAL A 80 17.16 0.18 -13.18
CA VAL A 80 16.82 0.71 -11.84
C VAL A 80 15.32 0.62 -11.59
N LEU A 81 14.49 0.91 -12.60
CA LEU A 81 13.03 0.74 -12.50
C LEU A 81 12.64 -0.72 -12.32
N PHE A 82 13.32 -1.65 -12.99
CA PHE A 82 13.11 -3.09 -12.79
C PHE A 82 13.36 -3.53 -11.35
N ILE A 83 14.44 -3.03 -10.72
CA ILE A 83 14.76 -3.37 -9.33
C ILE A 83 13.74 -2.76 -8.36
N ILE A 84 13.35 -1.49 -8.56
CA ILE A 84 12.39 -0.81 -7.68
C ILE A 84 11.01 -1.45 -7.78
N LEU A 85 10.51 -1.68 -9.00
CA LEU A 85 9.21 -2.32 -9.21
C LEU A 85 9.23 -3.80 -8.81
N GLY A 86 10.34 -4.50 -9.02
CA GLY A 86 10.53 -5.89 -8.60
C GLY A 86 10.50 -6.05 -7.08
N THR A 87 11.23 -5.21 -6.35
CA THR A 87 11.21 -5.20 -4.87
C THR A 87 9.84 -4.82 -4.33
N GLY A 88 9.17 -3.84 -4.95
CA GLY A 88 7.79 -3.48 -4.65
C GLY A 88 6.79 -4.63 -4.87
N LEU A 89 6.95 -5.40 -5.95
CA LEU A 89 6.12 -6.56 -6.27
C LEU A 89 6.32 -7.70 -5.26
N ILE A 90 7.57 -8.05 -4.95
CA ILE A 90 7.88 -9.10 -3.95
C ILE A 90 7.25 -8.73 -2.60
N SER A 91 7.37 -7.46 -2.21
CA SER A 91 6.76 -6.96 -0.98
C SER A 91 5.22 -7.08 -1.00
N ALA A 92 4.57 -6.78 -2.13
CA ALA A 92 3.12 -6.95 -2.29
C ALA A 92 2.68 -8.43 -2.22
N ILE A 93 3.46 -9.35 -2.78
CA ILE A 93 3.20 -10.81 -2.71
C ILE A 93 3.34 -11.31 -1.27
N ILE A 94 4.38 -10.87 -0.55
CA ILE A 94 4.56 -11.22 0.87
C ILE A 94 3.40 -10.68 1.70
N ASN A 95 2.97 -9.44 1.44
CA ASN A 95 1.81 -8.86 2.10
C ASN A 95 0.52 -9.68 1.88
N TYR A 96 0.30 -10.13 0.65
CA TYR A 96 -0.80 -11.02 0.32
C TYR A 96 -0.74 -12.33 1.11
N ALA A 97 0.45 -12.94 1.23
CA ALA A 97 0.65 -14.18 1.98
C ALA A 97 0.37 -13.99 3.49
N ILE A 98 0.81 -12.87 4.07
CA ILE A 98 0.56 -12.52 5.48
C ILE A 98 -0.95 -12.42 5.74
N VAL A 99 -1.66 -11.67 4.89
CA VAL A 99 -3.12 -11.53 4.99
C VAL A 99 -3.81 -12.89 4.80
N PHE A 100 -3.36 -13.72 3.86
CA PHE A 100 -3.92 -15.06 3.68
C PHE A 100 -3.76 -15.96 4.92
N ILE A 101 -2.58 -15.94 5.56
CA ILE A 101 -2.32 -16.70 6.78
C ILE A 101 -3.14 -16.16 7.95
N ALA A 102 -3.23 -14.82 8.12
CA ALA A 102 -4.04 -14.18 9.15
C ALA A 102 -5.50 -14.67 9.11
N ARG A 103 -6.08 -14.74 7.90
CA ARG A 103 -7.46 -15.24 7.70
C ARG A 103 -7.65 -16.66 8.22
N ASN A 104 -6.71 -17.54 7.91
CA ASN A 104 -6.80 -18.96 8.24
C ASN A 104 -6.62 -19.19 9.74
N ILE A 105 -5.73 -18.42 10.40
CA ILE A 105 -5.54 -18.47 11.85
C ILE A 105 -6.81 -17.99 12.57
N VAL A 106 -7.37 -16.84 12.17
CA VAL A 106 -8.60 -16.30 12.77
C VAL A 106 -9.75 -17.30 12.62
N ARG A 107 -9.97 -17.82 11.40
CA ARG A 107 -11.00 -18.83 11.12
C ARG A 107 -10.80 -20.11 11.93
N GLY A 108 -9.55 -20.54 12.15
CA GLY A 108 -9.23 -21.69 12.98
C GLY A 108 -9.53 -21.46 14.47
N ALA A 109 -9.11 -20.32 15.02
CA ALA A 109 -9.35 -19.98 16.44
C ALA A 109 -10.85 -19.90 16.79
N LEU A 110 -11.67 -19.42 15.85
CA LEU A 110 -13.13 -19.38 15.98
C LEU A 110 -13.76 -20.77 16.11
N MET A 111 -13.18 -21.80 15.48
CA MET A 111 -13.68 -23.18 15.56
C MET A 111 -13.33 -23.85 16.90
N ILE A 112 -12.26 -23.42 17.58
CA ILE A 112 -11.68 -24.13 18.73
C ILE A 112 -12.05 -23.45 20.08
N HIS A 113 -12.82 -22.36 20.08
CA HIS A 113 -13.18 -21.59 21.29
C HIS A 113 -11.97 -20.98 22.04
N GLU A 114 -10.80 -20.92 21.40
CA GLU A 114 -9.60 -20.34 21.95
C GLU A 114 -9.59 -18.81 21.72
N ASP A 115 -9.21 -18.03 22.73
CA ASP A 115 -9.27 -16.57 22.69
C ASP A 115 -8.28 -16.04 21.63
N PRO A 116 -8.76 -15.41 20.54
CA PRO A 116 -7.90 -15.02 19.42
C PRO A 116 -6.92 -13.88 19.78
N ASN A 117 -7.04 -13.28 20.96
CA ASN A 117 -6.24 -12.14 21.40
C ASN A 117 -4.95 -12.52 22.16
N ASP A 118 -4.75 -13.79 22.53
CA ASP A 118 -3.54 -14.26 23.24
C ASP A 118 -2.39 -14.68 22.31
N ALA A 119 -2.62 -14.65 21.00
CA ALA A 119 -1.61 -15.01 20.01
C ALA A 119 -0.60 -13.87 19.83
N TRP A 120 0.59 -14.01 20.41
CA TRP A 120 1.77 -13.19 20.09
C TRP A 120 1.99 -13.02 18.57
N GLY A 121 1.53 -13.98 17.77
CA GLY A 121 1.56 -13.91 16.30
C GLY A 121 0.70 -12.81 15.68
N ALA A 122 -0.40 -12.37 16.29
CA ALA A 122 -1.30 -11.37 15.71
C ALA A 122 -0.64 -9.97 15.64
N VAL A 123 0.05 -9.57 16.72
CA VAL A 123 0.80 -8.30 16.78
C VAL A 123 1.94 -8.29 15.77
N ILE A 124 2.69 -9.41 15.69
CA ILE A 124 3.79 -9.56 14.74
C ILE A 124 3.27 -9.48 13.30
N LEU A 125 2.21 -10.21 12.96
CA LEU A 125 1.60 -10.15 11.63
C LEU A 125 1.16 -8.74 11.25
N GLN A 126 0.58 -7.99 12.20
CA GLN A 126 0.14 -6.63 11.95
C GLN A 126 1.32 -5.68 11.68
N ILE A 127 2.44 -5.83 12.37
CA ILE A 127 3.67 -5.06 12.11
C ILE A 127 4.19 -5.40 10.71
N PHE A 128 4.32 -6.68 10.37
CA PHE A 128 4.79 -7.11 9.05
C PHE A 128 3.87 -6.64 7.91
N TYR A 129 2.56 -6.64 8.12
CA TYR A 129 1.59 -6.06 7.19
C TYR A 129 1.91 -4.59 6.88
N TRP A 130 2.05 -3.75 7.92
CA TRP A 130 2.34 -2.33 7.72
C TRP A 130 3.69 -2.08 7.05
N VAL A 131 4.72 -2.83 7.44
CA VAL A 131 6.05 -2.72 6.83
C VAL A 131 6.00 -3.04 5.33
N THR A 132 5.34 -4.13 4.95
CA THR A 132 5.26 -4.55 3.54
C THR A 132 4.43 -3.57 2.70
N VAL A 133 3.32 -3.06 3.24
CA VAL A 133 2.54 -2.01 2.56
C VAL A 133 3.37 -0.74 2.35
N VAL A 134 4.09 -0.28 3.38
CA VAL A 134 4.91 0.94 3.30
C VAL A 134 6.06 0.77 2.31
N VAL A 135 6.76 -0.38 2.33
CA VAL A 135 7.84 -0.67 1.39
C VAL A 135 7.32 -0.71 -0.04
N SER A 136 6.21 -1.41 -0.29
CA SER A 136 5.66 -1.53 -1.64
C SER A 136 5.07 -0.21 -2.17
N ALA A 137 4.40 0.57 -1.34
CA ALA A 137 3.93 1.91 -1.69
C ALA A 137 5.10 2.88 -1.91
N GLY A 138 6.11 2.82 -1.04
CA GLY A 138 7.34 3.61 -1.16
C GLY A 138 8.10 3.29 -2.45
N ALA A 139 8.21 2.01 -2.82
CA ALA A 139 8.79 1.57 -4.08
C ALA A 139 8.02 2.13 -5.29
N LEU A 140 6.69 2.12 -5.25
CA LEU A 140 5.87 2.69 -6.33
C LEU A 140 6.11 4.20 -6.48
N LEU A 141 6.12 4.94 -5.36
CA LEU A 141 6.39 6.38 -5.35
C LEU A 141 7.82 6.70 -5.80
N ALA A 142 8.80 5.88 -5.40
CA ALA A 142 10.19 6.02 -5.84
C ALA A 142 10.32 5.79 -7.35
N ALA A 143 9.62 4.80 -7.91
CA ALA A 143 9.60 4.54 -9.35
C ALA A 143 9.01 5.74 -10.13
N ILE A 144 7.89 6.29 -9.66
CA ILE A 144 7.26 7.49 -10.27
C ILE A 144 8.19 8.69 -10.15
N GLY A 145 8.76 8.93 -8.96
CA GLY A 145 9.68 10.02 -8.71
C GLY A 145 10.93 9.95 -9.59
N PHE A 146 11.50 8.75 -9.75
CA PHE A 146 12.62 8.51 -10.64
C PHE A 146 12.28 8.80 -12.11
N LEU A 147 11.10 8.37 -12.58
CA LEU A 147 10.62 8.68 -13.92
C LEU A 147 10.45 10.19 -14.16
N VAL A 148 9.80 10.88 -13.22
CA VAL A 148 9.59 12.34 -13.31
C VAL A 148 10.92 13.08 -13.31
N TRP A 149 11.83 12.73 -12.39
CA TRP A 149 13.16 13.31 -12.32
C TRP A 149 13.93 13.10 -13.63
N ARG A 150 13.94 11.87 -14.15
CA ARG A 150 14.64 11.55 -15.40
C ARG A 150 14.04 12.30 -16.60
N SER A 151 12.71 12.45 -16.64
CA SER A 151 12.01 13.19 -17.70
C SER A 151 12.28 14.70 -17.71
N ARG A 152 12.75 15.27 -16.59
CA ARG A 152 13.15 16.68 -16.50
C ARG A 152 14.61 16.93 -16.89
N LEU A 153 15.43 15.87 -16.87
CA LEU A 153 16.85 15.90 -17.22
C LEU A 153 17.13 15.58 -18.70
N LEU A 154 16.14 15.04 -19.41
CA LEU A 154 16.14 14.82 -20.86
C LEU A 154 15.48 16.01 -21.55
#